data_AF-A0A5C8MEE2-F1
#
_entry.id   AF-A0A5C8MEE2-F1
#
_cell.length_a   1.000
_cell.length_b   1.000
_cell.length_c   1.000
_cell.angle_alpha   90.00
_cell.angle_beta   90.00
_cell.angle_gamma   90.00
#
_symmetry.space_group_name_H-M   'P 1'
#
loop_
_entity.id
_entity.type
_entity.pdbx_description
1 polymer ?
#
loop_
_entity_poly.entity_id
_entity_poly.type
_entity_poly.pdbx_seq_one_letter_code
_entity_poly.pdbx_strand_id
1 'polypeptide(L)' 'MREIDINHVMNQLGIQPIQLQRWQTEQAKQAAVDRACLLEASIETLTELMSESSSPLSI' A
#
# COMPACT_ATOMS: atom_id res chain seq x y z
N MET A 1 -18.83 -1.12 25.16
CA MET A 1 -17.62 -1.67 24.52
C MET A 1 -16.49 -1.58 25.54
N ARG A 2 -15.73 -2.65 25.80
CA ARG A 2 -14.49 -2.50 26.61
C ARG A 2 -13.39 -2.03 25.68
N GLU A 3 -12.72 -0.94 26.05
CA GLU A 3 -11.47 -0.56 25.40
C GLU A 3 -10.41 -1.60 25.76
N ILE A 4 -9.74 -2.11 24.74
CA ILE A 4 -8.63 -3.04 24.91
C ILE A 4 -7.35 -2.21 24.82
N ASP A 5 -6.59 -2.19 25.92
CA ASP A 5 -5.28 -1.56 25.94
C ASP A 5 -4.29 -2.41 25.12
N ILE A 6 -3.78 -1.83 24.04
CA ILE A 6 -2.78 -2.45 23.18
C ILE A 6 -1.53 -2.87 23.97
N ASN A 7 -1.13 -2.10 24.99
CA ASN A 7 0.04 -2.41 25.82
C ASN A 7 -0.20 -3.68 26.64
N HIS A 8 -1.42 -3.84 27.17
CA HIS A 8 -1.80 -5.04 27.90
C HIS A 8 -1.72 -6.27 26.99
N VAL A 9 -2.24 -6.20 25.77
CA VAL A 9 -2.20 -7.30 24.80
C VAL A 9 -0.76 -7.62 24.39
N MET A 10 0.05 -6.61 24.09
CA MET A 10 1.46 -6.80 23.74
C MET A 10 2.23 -7.49 24.85
N ASN A 11 1.99 -7.11 26.10
CA ASN A 11 2.63 -7.73 27.25
C ASN A 11 2.22 -9.21 27.39
N GLN A 12 0.94 -9.54 27.21
CA GLN A 12 0.45 -10.94 27.21
C GLN A 12 1.06 -11.78 26.10
N LEU A 13 1.34 -11.18 24.94
CA LEU A 13 1.95 -11.84 23.79
C LEU A 13 3.48 -11.84 23.83
N GLY A 14 4.10 -11.24 24.85
CA GLY A 14 5.56 -11.10 24.94
C GLY A 14 6.18 -10.19 23.86
N ILE A 15 5.38 -9.32 23.25
CA ILE A 15 5.82 -8.42 22.19
C ILE A 15 6.41 -7.17 22.84
N GLN A 16 7.68 -6.91 22.56
CA GLN A 16 8.33 -5.69 23.01
C GLN A 16 7.89 -4.49 22.17
N PRO A 17 7.80 -3.28 22.75
CA PRO A 17 7.45 -2.05 22.03
C PRO A 17 8.28 -1.84 20.74
N ILE A 18 9.58 -2.15 20.81
CA ILE A 18 10.49 -2.02 19.67
C ILE A 18 10.13 -2.96 18.51
N GLN A 19 9.59 -4.15 18.79
CA GLN A 19 9.18 -5.11 17.76
C GLN A 19 7.93 -4.60 17.03
N LEU A 20 6.95 -4.06 17.78
CA LEU A 20 5.77 -3.44 17.18
C LEU A 20 6.17 -2.23 16.32
N GLN A 21 7.06 -1.37 16.83
CA GLN A 21 7.52 -0.19 16.10
C GLN A 21 8.24 -0.56 14.80
N ARG A 22 9.08 -1.60 14.82
CA ARG A 22 9.75 -2.13 13.62
C ARG A 22 8.74 -2.64 12.61
N TRP A 23 7.75 -3.41 13.05
CA TRP A 23 6.69 -3.92 12.17
C TRP A 23 5.86 -2.79 11.55
N GLN A 24 5.48 -1.78 12.34
CA GLN A 24 4.77 -0.59 11.84
C GLN A 24 5.60 0.18 10.81
N THR A 25 6.90 0.31 11.05
CA THR A 25 7.82 0.98 10.12
C THR A 25 7.90 0.21 8.80
N GLU A 26 7.96 -1.12 8.84
CA GLU A 26 8.03 -1.95 7.64
C GLU A 26 6.72 -1.93 6.85
N GLN A 27 5.58 -1.99 7.55
CA GLN A 27 4.25 -1.79 6.96
C GLN A 27 4.14 -0.43 6.24
N ALA A 28 4.62 0.65 6.85
CA ALA A 28 4.60 1.97 6.23
C ALA A 28 5.45 2.04 4.95
N LYS A 29 6.61 1.37 4.93
CA LYS A 29 7.44 1.27 3.72
C LYS A 29 6.74 0.46 2.63
N GLN A 30 6.17 -0.70 2.98
CA GLN A 30 5.48 -1.55 2.02
C GLN A 30 4.28 -0.82 1.40
N ALA A 31 3.49 -0.10 2.21
CA ALA A 31 2.38 0.69 1.71
C ALA A 31 2.81 1.80 0.73
N ALA A 32 4.01 2.39 0.93
CA ALA A 32 4.56 3.35 -0.01
C ALA A 32 4.95 2.70 -1.35
N VAL A 33 5.51 1.49 -1.32
CA VAL A 33 5.85 0.70 -2.51
C VAL A 33 4.59 0.28 -3.25
N ASP A 34 3.58 -0.25 -2.55
CA ASP A 34 2.32 -0.68 -3.15
C ASP A 34 1.60 0.50 -3.83
N ARG A 35 1.64 1.68 -3.19
CA ARG A 35 1.09 2.90 -3.79
C ARG A 35 1.85 3.32 -5.04
N ALA A 36 3.18 3.16 -5.08
CA ALA A 36 3.98 3.44 -6.27
C ALA A 36 3.64 2.47 -7.42
N CYS A 37 3.57 1.16 -7.15
CA CYS A 37 3.15 0.16 -8.14
C CYS A 37 1.76 0.44 -8.71
N LEU A 38 0.79 0.82 -7.87
CA LEU A 38 -0.56 1.15 -8.33
C LEU A 38 -0.58 2.39 -9.25
N LEU A 39 0.28 3.38 -8.96
CA LEU A 39 0.43 4.56 -9.82
C LEU A 39 1.07 4.18 -11.16
N GLU A 40 2.11 3.35 -11.15
CA GLU A 40 2.75 2.87 -12.39
C GLU A 40 1.76 2.11 -13.27
N ALA A 41 1.02 1.15 -12.71
CA ALA A 41 -0.01 0.40 -13.43
C ALA A 41 -1.12 1.30 -13.98
N SER A 42 -1.50 2.34 -13.24
CA SER A 42 -2.49 3.32 -13.69
C SER A 42 -1.98 4.18 -14.86
N ILE A 43 -0.71 4.58 -14.82
CA ILE A 43 -0.07 5.34 -15.90
C ILE A 43 0.06 4.49 -17.16
N GLU A 44 0.45 3.21 -17.02
CA GLU A 44 0.55 2.26 -18.14
C GLU A 44 -0.82 2.06 -18.81
N THR A 45 -1.87 1.81 -18.00
CA THR A 45 -3.24 1.67 -18.49
C THR A 45 -3.73 2.92 -19.23
N LEU A 46 -3.46 4.12 -18.69
CA LEU A 46 -3.83 5.37 -19.36
C LEU A 46 -3.07 5.58 -20.66
N THR A 47 -1.79 5.21 -20.70
CA THR A 47 -0.95 5.32 -21.90
C THR A 47 -1.42 4.38 -23.00
N GLU A 48 -1.84 3.17 -22.65
CA GLU A 48 -2.41 2.19 -23.58
C GLU A 48 -3.74 2.68 -24.17
N LEU A 49 -4.66 3.17 -23.32
CA LEU A 49 -5.94 3.74 -23.76
C LEU A 49 -5.77 4.96 -24.70
N MET A 50 -4.79 5.82 -24.43
CA MET A 50 -4.48 6.96 -25.32
C MET A 50 -3.89 6.49 -26.65
N SER A 51 -3.11 5.41 -26.65
CA SER A 51 -2.49 4.86 -27.86
C SER A 51 -3.50 4.16 -28.78
N GLU A 52 -4.50 3.48 -28.22
CA GLU A 52 -5.58 2.82 -28.97
C GLU A 52 -6.55 3.80 -29.64
N SER A 53 -6.69 5.02 -29.10
CA SER A 53 -7.55 6.06 -29.66
C SER A 53 -6.99 6.73 -30.92
N SER A 54 -5.73 6.45 -31.30
CA SER A 54 -5.08 6.95 -32.51
C SER A 54 -5.17 5.95 -33.67
N SER A 55 -6.37 5.50 -34.03
CA SER A 55 -6.60 4.90 -35.33
C SER A 55 -6.79 6.01 -36.38
N PRO A 56 -5.99 6.08 -37.46
CA PRO A 56 -6.22 7.06 -38.52
C PRO A 56 -7.57 6.74 -39.17
N LEU A 57 -8.52 7.67 -39.10
CA LEU A 57 -9.71 7.70 -39.94
C LEU A 57 -9.23 7.70 -41.40
N SER A 58 -9.14 6.51 -42.00
CA SER A 58 -9.09 6.34 -43.44
C SER A 58 -10.54 6.19 -43.91
N ILE A 59 -11.05 7.21 -44.59
CA ILE A 59 -11.95 7.19 -45.76
C ILE A 59 -12.00 8.61 -46.32
#